data_AF-A0A0N1NN64-F1
#
_entry.id   AF-A0A0N1NN64-F1
#
_cell.length_a   1.000
_cell.length_b   1.000
_cell.length_c   1.000
_cell.angle_alpha   90.00
_cell.angle_beta   90.00
_cell.angle_gamma   90.00
#
_symmetry.space_group_name_H-M   'P 1'
#
loop_
_entity.id
_entity.type
_entity.pdbx_description
1 polymer ?
#
loop_
_entity_poly.entity_id
_entity_poly.type
_entity_poly.pdbx_seq_one_letter_code
_entity_poly.pdbx_strand_id
1 'polypeptide(L)' 'MISPQNPTIACAAVGLAGREGDLPREVLPWSAELLLIMCLIVLGQNSRVLDWMLP' A
#
# COMPACT_ATOMS: atom_id res chain seq x y z
N MET A 1 -7.24 -3.85 -10.69
CA MET A 1 -7.01 -5.09 -11.46
C MET A 1 -6.05 -5.96 -10.66
N ILE A 2 -6.52 -7.01 -10.01
CA ILE A 2 -5.63 -8.00 -9.38
C ILE A 2 -5.45 -9.11 -10.42
N SER A 3 -4.33 -9.08 -11.15
CA SER A 3 -3.93 -10.22 -11.98
C SER A 3 -3.54 -11.36 -11.04
N PRO A 4 -4.03 -12.61 -11.25
CA PRO A 4 -3.66 -13.75 -10.43
C PRO A 4 -2.14 -14.05 -10.46
N GLN A 5 -1.41 -13.52 -11.43
CA GLN A 5 0.04 -13.71 -11.57
C GLN A 5 0.85 -12.93 -10.51
N ASN A 6 0.39 -11.75 -10.11
CA ASN A 6 1.12 -10.88 -9.20
C ASN A 6 1.18 -11.43 -7.75
N PRO A 7 0.07 -11.91 -7.16
CA PRO A 7 0.10 -12.55 -5.85
C PRO A 7 0.93 -13.83 -5.80
N THR A 8 0.93 -14.67 -6.84
CA THR A 8 1.71 -15.91 -6.87
C THR A 8 3.22 -15.64 -6.87
N ILE A 9 3.69 -14.63 -7.63
CA ILE A 9 5.10 -14.21 -7.61
C ILE A 9 5.48 -13.65 -6.24
N ALA A 10 4.62 -12.83 -5.64
CA ALA A 10 4.83 -12.33 -4.29
C ALA A 10 4.90 -13.48 -3.27
N CYS A 11 3.96 -14.42 -3.28
CA CYS A 11 3.96 -15.60 -2.38
C CYS A 11 5.23 -16.44 -2.53
N ALA A 12 5.70 -16.66 -3.76
CA ALA A 12 6.95 -17.38 -4.01
C ALA A 12 8.17 -16.64 -3.44
N ALA A 13 8.20 -15.30 -3.55
CA ALA A 13 9.29 -14.48 -3.03
C ALA A 13 9.35 -14.42 -1.50
N VAL A 14 8.21 -14.43 -0.81
CA VAL A 14 8.14 -14.49 0.66
C VAL A 14 8.06 -15.91 1.23
N GLY A 15 8.19 -16.96 0.41
CA GLY A 15 8.20 -18.35 0.86
C GLY A 15 6.83 -18.86 1.34
N LEU A 16 5.74 -18.19 0.99
CA LEU A 16 4.35 -18.52 1.34
C LEU A 16 3.68 -19.38 0.25
N ALA A 17 4.43 -20.28 -0.40
CA ALA A 17 3.91 -21.18 -1.43
C ALA A 17 2.80 -22.09 -0.85
N GLY A 18 1.61 -22.07 -1.46
CA GLY A 18 0.44 -22.83 -1.00
C GLY A 18 -0.46 -22.10 0.02
N ARG A 19 -0.11 -20.87 0.43
CA ARG A 19 -0.93 -20.00 1.30
C ARG A 19 -1.25 -18.66 0.63
N GLU A 20 -1.62 -18.73 -0.64
CA GLU A 20 -1.89 -17.54 -1.48
C GLU A 20 -3.02 -16.67 -0.94
N GLY A 21 -3.93 -17.24 -0.12
CA GLY A 21 -5.02 -16.51 0.53
C GLY A 21 -4.60 -15.69 1.75
N ASP A 22 -3.41 -15.92 2.31
CA ASP A 22 -2.89 -15.18 3.47
C ASP A 22 -2.16 -13.90 3.04
N LEU A 23 -1.56 -13.88 1.84
CA LEU A 23 -0.85 -12.72 1.31
C LEU A 23 -1.74 -11.45 1.20
N PRO A 24 -2.98 -11.50 0.68
CA PRO A 24 -3.87 -10.35 0.69
C PRO A 24 -4.18 -9.86 2.09
N ARG A 25 -4.29 -10.76 3.09
CA ARG A 25 -4.62 -10.40 4.47
C ARG A 25 -3.47 -9.68 5.15
N GLU A 26 -2.25 -10.08 4.84
CA GLU A 26 -1.04 -9.45 5.37
C GLU A 26 -0.78 -8.09 4.70
N VAL A 27 -1.06 -7.96 3.41
CA VAL A 27 -0.74 -6.74 2.62
C VAL A 27 -1.85 -5.68 2.65
N LEU A 28 -3.11 -6.05 2.88
CA LEU A 28 -4.24 -5.10 2.99
C LEU A 28 -4.03 -4.01 4.06
N PRO A 29 -3.59 -4.34 5.29
CA PRO A 29 -3.31 -3.36 6.33
C PRO A 29 -2.23 -2.37 5.91
N TRP A 30 -1.12 -2.85 5.33
CA TRP A 30 -0.03 -2.00 4.83
C TRP A 30 -0.49 -1.06 3.72
N SER A 31 -1.33 -1.54 2.80
CA SER A 31 -1.91 -0.69 1.77
C SER A 31 -2.84 0.38 2.35
N ALA A 32 -3.64 0.04 3.36
CA ALA A 32 -4.54 0.98 4.03
C ALA A 32 -3.76 2.02 4.84
N GLU A 33 -2.67 1.61 5.50
CA GLU A 33 -1.77 2.50 6.24
C GLU A 33 -1.10 3.51 5.30
N LEU A 34 -0.52 3.04 4.19
CA LEU A 34 0.09 3.93 3.19
C LEU A 34 -0.93 4.92 2.60
N LEU A 35 -2.17 4.46 2.34
CA LEU A 35 -3.24 5.33 1.89
C LEU A 35 -3.58 6.40 2.93
N LEU A 36 -3.65 6.02 4.21
CA LEU A 36 -3.94 6.93 5.31
C LEU A 36 -2.82 7.96 5.48
N ILE A 37 -1.55 7.55 5.41
CA ILE A 37 -0.39 8.44 5.40
C ILE A 37 -0.49 9.44 4.24
N MET A 38 -0.80 8.96 3.03
CA MET A 38 -0.96 9.84 1.87
C MET A 38 -2.10 10.85 2.09
N CYS A 39 -3.22 10.43 2.67
CA CYS A 39 -4.33 11.31 3.04
C CYS A 39 -3.89 12.39 4.04
N LEU A 40 -3.13 12.02 5.08
CA LEU A 40 -2.59 12.96 6.07
C LEU A 40 -1.63 13.96 5.44
N ILE A 41 -0.77 13.52 4.51
CA ILE A 41 0.13 14.40 3.77
C ILE A 41 -0.65 15.42 2.93
N VAL A 42 -1.70 14.97 2.21
CA VAL A 42 -2.56 15.87 1.42
C VAL A 42 -3.32 16.87 2.31
N LEU A 43 -3.81 16.43 3.47
CA LEU A 43 -4.40 17.34 4.45
C LEU A 43 -3.35 18.31 5.03
N GLY A 44 -2.13 17.85 5.24
CA GLY A 44 -0.99 18.69 5.64
C GLY A 44 -0.62 19.73 4.59
N GLN A 45 -0.74 19.41 3.29
CA GLN A 45 -0.57 20.38 2.20
C GLN A 45 -1.66 21.47 2.19
N ASN A 46 -2.86 21.21 2.73
CA ASN A 46 -3.87 22.26 2.91
C ASN A 46 -3.49 23.26 4.03
N SER A 47 -2.55 22.89 4.90
CA SER A 47 -1.96 23.81 5.88
C SER A 47 -0.69 24.44 5.30
N ARG A 48 -0.43 25.72 5.60
CA ARG A 48 0.74 26.50 5.11
C ARG A 48 2.12 25.89 5.42
N VAL A 49 2.17 24.73 6.08
CA VAL A 49 3.39 24.00 6.44
C VAL A 49 4.02 23.32 5.22
N LEU A 50 3.21 22.92 4.23
CA LEU A 50 3.66 22.26 2.99
C LEU A 50 3.38 23.09 1.72
N ASP A 51 3.18 24.40 1.87
CA ASP A 51 2.91 25.36 0.79
C ASP A 51 4.08 25.49 -0.22
N TRP A 52 5.24 24.93 0.11
CA TRP A 52 6.44 24.89 -0.73
C TRP A 52 6.46 23.69 -1.70
N MET A 53 5.48 22.78 -1.62
CA MET A 53 5.37 21.62 -2.53
C MET A 53 4.54 21.90 -3.78
N LEU A 54 3.67 22.92 -3.77
CA LEU A 54 2.94 23.39 -4.94
C LEU A 54 3.40 24.82 -5.30
N PRO A 55 3.65 25.14 -6.58
CA PRO A 55 3.90 26.52 -7.02
C PRO A 55 2.66 27.42 -6.89
#